data_AF-A0AAW0Q199-F1
#
_entry.id   AF-A0AAW0Q199-F1
#
_cell.length_a   1.000
_cell.length_b   1.000
_cell.length_c   1.000
_cell.angle_alpha   90.00
_cell.angle_beta   90.00
_cell.angle_gamma   90.00
#
_symmetry.space_group_name_H-M   'P 1'
#
loop_
_entity.id
_entity.type
_entity.pdbx_description
1 polymer ?
#
loop_
_entity_poly.entity_id
_entity_poly.type
_entity_poly.pdbx_seq_one_letter_code
_entity_poly.pdbx_strand_id
1 'polypeptide(L)'
;METRRPEHYGNCDDTITKLVNFLRASSSHQHRLLREFLAEVDAPANDLLLHSNVRWLSKGKVLERFWKIRNDIKDFLAQQKSPKAQVFLDFLEEESNLDTLAFLVDITGHLNDLNLKLQGKDNSVCDLVAAVQSFQKKLVILKMDLEEDCAHFPH
;
A
#
# COMPACT_ATOMS: atom_id res chain seq x y z
N MET A 1 7.13 14.93 -20.23
CA MET A 1 6.76 14.42 -18.91
C MET A 1 5.35 14.90 -18.63
N GLU A 2 4.35 14.05 -18.87
CA GLU A 2 2.95 14.35 -18.57
C GLU A 2 2.80 14.31 -17.05
N THR A 3 2.48 15.44 -16.42
CA THR A 3 2.22 15.50 -14.99
C THR A 3 1.01 14.61 -14.68
N ARG A 4 1.25 13.41 -14.11
CA ARG A 4 0.21 12.42 -13.79
C ARG A 4 -0.87 13.08 -12.93
N ARG A 5 -2.11 13.06 -13.41
CA ARG A 5 -3.21 13.82 -12.78
C ARG A 5 -3.69 13.19 -11.47
N PRO A 6 -4.19 13.99 -10.50
CA PRO A 6 -4.63 13.53 -9.18
C PRO A 6 -5.69 12.41 -9.20
N GLU A 7 -6.54 12.36 -10.23
CA GLU A 7 -7.57 11.32 -10.40
C GLU A 7 -7.02 9.89 -10.47
N HIS A 8 -5.76 9.71 -10.90
CA HIS A 8 -5.15 8.39 -11.04
C HIS A 8 -4.86 7.75 -9.67
N TYR A 9 -4.42 8.54 -8.69
CA TYR A 9 -4.12 8.08 -7.33
C TYR A 9 -5.38 7.67 -6.55
N GLY A 10 -6.48 8.42 -6.70
CA GLY A 10 -7.76 8.10 -6.06
C GLY A 10 -8.35 6.78 -6.56
N ASN A 11 -8.16 6.48 -7.85
CA ASN A 11 -8.61 5.22 -8.43
C ASN A 11 -7.79 4.01 -7.94
N CYS A 12 -6.49 4.18 -7.67
CA CYS A 12 -5.63 3.13 -7.13
C CYS A 12 -6.03 2.70 -5.71
N ASP A 13 -6.15 3.64 -4.76
CA ASP A 13 -6.54 3.33 -3.36
C ASP A 13 -7.92 2.65 -3.27
N ASP A 14 -8.90 3.13 -4.05
CA ASP A 14 -10.24 2.54 -4.11
C ASP A 14 -10.21 1.13 -4.70
N THR A 15 -9.38 0.90 -5.72
CA THR A 15 -9.24 -0.42 -6.37
C THR A 15 -8.60 -1.42 -5.41
N ILE A 16 -7.52 -1.05 -4.72
CA ILE A 16 -6.91 -1.88 -3.67
C ILE A 16 -7.89 -2.18 -2.55
N THR A 17 -8.66 -1.18 -2.10
CA THR A 17 -9.69 -1.38 -1.07
C THR A 17 -10.73 -2.41 -1.53
N LYS A 18 -11.22 -2.32 -2.77
CA LYS A 18 -12.17 -3.29 -3.35
C LYS A 18 -11.55 -4.68 -3.48
N LEU A 19 -10.28 -4.77 -3.85
CA LEU A 19 -9.53 -6.02 -3.99
C LEU A 19 -9.36 -6.70 -2.62
N VAL A 20 -8.89 -5.97 -1.61
CA VAL A 20 -8.75 -6.48 -0.24
C VAL A 20 -10.11 -6.95 0.28
N ASN A 21 -11.18 -6.17 0.06
CA ASN A 21 -12.53 -6.59 0.44
C ASN A 21 -13.00 -7.84 -0.33
N PHE A 22 -12.65 -7.98 -1.60
CA PHE A 22 -12.95 -9.17 -2.39
C PHE A 22 -12.27 -10.42 -1.80
N LEU A 23 -10.97 -10.32 -1.49
CA LEU A 23 -10.19 -11.44 -0.99
C LEU A 23 -10.47 -11.80 0.47
N ARG A 24 -10.74 -10.80 1.31
CA ARG A 24 -10.82 -10.98 2.77
C ARG A 24 -12.22 -10.80 3.36
N ALA A 25 -13.00 -9.85 2.88
CA ALA A 25 -14.29 -9.50 3.50
C ALA A 25 -15.51 -10.18 2.83
N SER A 26 -15.42 -10.50 1.55
CA SER A 26 -16.58 -10.92 0.76
C SER A 26 -16.99 -12.36 0.99
N SER A 27 -16.07 -13.24 1.41
CA SER A 27 -16.35 -14.65 1.66
C SER A 27 -15.32 -15.26 2.62
N SER A 28 -15.79 -15.96 3.65
CA SER A 28 -14.93 -16.69 4.59
C SER A 28 -14.18 -17.84 3.90
N HIS A 29 -14.78 -18.45 2.88
CA HIS A 29 -14.14 -19.48 2.07
C HIS A 29 -12.98 -18.89 1.26
N GLN A 30 -13.22 -17.74 0.60
CA GLN A 30 -12.21 -17.03 -0.18
C GLN A 30 -11.01 -16.62 0.68
N HIS A 31 -11.30 -16.08 1.87
CA HIS A 31 -10.28 -15.69 2.83
C HIS A 31 -9.45 -16.88 3.30
N ARG A 32 -10.09 -18.02 3.59
CA ARG A 32 -9.39 -19.24 3.98
C ARG A 32 -8.48 -19.76 2.87
N LEU A 33 -8.97 -19.81 1.63
CA LEU A 33 -8.18 -20.24 0.48
C LEU A 33 -6.95 -19.36 0.28
N LEU A 34 -7.10 -18.03 0.41
CA LEU A 34 -5.96 -17.12 0.33
C LEU A 34 -4.92 -17.45 1.42
N ARG A 35 -5.35 -17.66 2.67
CA ARG A 35 -4.42 -17.94 3.77
C ARG A 35 -3.69 -19.27 3.61
N GLU A 36 -4.40 -20.30 3.12
CA GLU A 36 -3.80 -21.59 2.81
C GLU A 36 -2.75 -21.46 1.70
N PHE A 37 -3.09 -20.74 0.62
CA PHE A 37 -2.17 -20.46 -0.47
C PHE A 37 -0.92 -19.68 -0.01
N LEU A 38 -1.10 -18.59 0.74
CA LEU A 38 0.02 -17.78 1.25
C LEU A 38 0.94 -18.57 2.19
N ALA A 39 0.40 -19.54 2.94
CA ALA A 39 1.21 -20.43 3.77
C ALA A 39 1.97 -21.46 2.93
N GLU A 40 1.39 -21.95 1.84
CA GLU A 40 2.03 -22.91 0.92
C GLU A 40 3.23 -22.30 0.20
N VAL A 41 3.11 -21.04 -0.23
CA VAL A 41 4.20 -20.33 -0.95
C VAL A 41 5.20 -19.64 -0.01
N ASP A 42 5.08 -19.83 1.32
CA ASP A 42 5.90 -19.17 2.34
C ASP A 42 5.95 -17.64 2.18
N ALA A 43 4.78 -17.03 1.95
CA ALA A 43 4.68 -15.60 1.65
C ALA A 43 5.13 -14.73 2.84
N PRO A 44 5.72 -13.54 2.59
CA PRO A 44 6.13 -12.59 3.63
C PRO A 44 5.03 -12.16 4.61
N ALA A 45 3.75 -12.33 4.24
CA ALA A 45 2.61 -12.17 5.11
C ALA A 45 1.58 -13.27 4.87
N ASN A 46 1.02 -13.78 5.97
CA ASN A 46 0.07 -14.91 5.97
C ASN A 46 -1.40 -14.50 5.78
N ASP A 47 -1.70 -13.21 5.72
CA ASP A 47 -3.05 -12.66 5.53
C ASP A 47 -3.02 -11.15 5.24
N LEU A 48 -4.01 -10.64 4.51
CA LEU A 48 -4.24 -9.21 4.30
C LEU A 48 -4.83 -8.53 5.53
N LEU A 49 -4.62 -7.21 5.69
CA LEU A 49 -5.27 -6.41 6.75
C LEU A 49 -6.62 -5.86 6.26
N LEU A 50 -7.60 -5.73 7.17
CA LEU A 50 -8.85 -5.02 6.95
C LEU A 50 -8.70 -3.64 7.57
N HIS A 51 -9.27 -2.63 6.92
CA HIS A 51 -9.27 -1.28 7.45
C HIS A 51 -9.96 -1.26 8.82
N SER A 52 -9.26 -0.74 9.83
CA SER A 52 -9.83 -0.42 11.15
C SER A 52 -10.12 1.08 11.24
N ASN A 53 -10.99 1.46 12.20
CA ASN A 53 -11.57 2.81 12.34
C ASN A 53 -10.57 3.97 12.54
N VAL A 54 -9.27 3.70 12.77
CA VAL A 54 -8.20 4.72 12.69
C VAL A 54 -7.78 4.87 11.23
N ARG A 55 -8.59 5.64 10.50
CA ARG A 55 -8.81 5.57 9.05
C ARG A 55 -7.58 5.69 8.15
N TRP A 56 -6.49 6.32 8.59
CA TRP A 56 -5.33 6.58 7.74
C TRP A 56 -4.10 5.72 8.12
N LEU A 57 -3.85 5.48 9.40
CA LEU A 57 -2.78 4.57 9.85
C LEU A 57 -3.08 3.12 9.48
N SER A 58 -4.35 2.72 9.56
CA SER A 58 -4.77 1.39 9.13
C SER A 58 -4.60 1.23 7.62
N LYS A 59 -4.85 2.29 6.83
CA LYS A 59 -4.61 2.29 5.38
C LYS A 59 -3.13 2.08 5.02
N GLY A 60 -2.21 2.83 5.65
CA GLY A 60 -0.77 2.65 5.38
C GLY A 60 -0.30 1.22 5.65
N LYS A 61 -0.72 0.61 6.77
CA LYS A 61 -0.38 -0.79 7.08
C LYS A 61 -1.01 -1.81 6.13
N VAL A 62 -2.24 -1.53 5.64
CA VAL A 62 -2.89 -2.38 4.62
C VAL A 62 -2.10 -2.33 3.33
N LEU A 63 -1.73 -1.13 2.86
CA LEU A 63 -0.93 -0.94 1.64
C LEU A 63 0.45 -1.58 1.76
N GLU A 64 1.17 -1.33 2.86
CA GLU A 64 2.49 -1.92 3.12
C GLU A 64 2.42 -3.46 3.07
N ARG A 65 1.42 -4.04 3.73
CA ARG A 65 1.27 -5.50 3.72
C ARG A 65 0.88 -6.01 2.34
N PHE A 66 -0.06 -5.35 1.67
CA PHE A 66 -0.47 -5.71 0.32
C PHE A 66 0.73 -5.70 -0.63
N TRP A 67 1.57 -4.67 -0.57
CA TRP A 67 2.78 -4.55 -1.37
C TRP A 67 3.71 -5.74 -1.20
N LYS A 68 3.94 -6.19 0.05
CA LYS A 68 4.84 -7.31 0.36
C LYS A 68 4.43 -8.64 -0.27
N ILE A 69 3.13 -8.87 -0.47
CA ILE A 69 2.59 -10.13 -1.02
C ILE A 69 1.89 -9.94 -2.38
N ARG A 70 2.15 -8.80 -3.06
CA ARG A 70 1.43 -8.44 -4.29
C ARG A 70 1.58 -9.47 -5.40
N ASN A 71 2.76 -10.08 -5.52
CA ASN A 71 3.03 -11.12 -6.51
C ASN A 71 2.25 -12.40 -6.20
N ASP A 72 2.25 -12.83 -4.94
CA ASP A 72 1.45 -13.99 -4.49
C ASP A 72 -0.05 -13.74 -4.73
N ILE A 73 -0.52 -12.50 -4.53
CA ILE A 73 -1.89 -12.11 -4.84
C ILE A 73 -2.19 -12.21 -6.34
N LYS A 74 -1.27 -11.81 -7.23
CA LYS A 74 -1.43 -11.97 -8.67
C LYS A 74 -1.58 -13.44 -9.04
N ASP A 75 -0.71 -14.30 -8.52
CA ASP A 75 -0.74 -15.74 -8.77
C ASP A 75 -2.04 -16.37 -8.27
N PHE A 76 -2.49 -15.98 -7.07
CA PHE A 76 -3.75 -16.45 -6.51
C PHE A 76 -4.98 -15.97 -7.32
N LEU A 77 -4.97 -14.74 -7.82
CA LEU A 77 -6.05 -14.21 -8.67
C LEU A 77 -6.11 -14.95 -10.02
N ALA A 78 -4.96 -15.26 -10.62
CA ALA A 78 -4.87 -16.01 -11.87
C ALA A 78 -5.50 -17.42 -11.76
N GLN A 79 -5.42 -18.06 -10.59
CA GLN A 79 -6.02 -19.37 -10.35
C GLN A 79 -7.56 -19.34 -10.25
N GLN A 80 -8.17 -18.22 -9.85
CA GLN A 80 -9.62 -18.14 -9.62
C GLN A 80 -10.46 -18.11 -10.90
N LYS A 81 -9.86 -17.71 -12.04
CA LYS A 81 -10.50 -17.68 -13.37
C LYS A 81 -11.90 -17.05 -13.39
N SER A 82 -12.14 -16.04 -12.54
CA SER A 82 -13.42 -15.32 -12.49
C SER A 82 -13.29 -13.94 -13.14
N PRO A 83 -14.35 -13.39 -13.78
CA PRO A 83 -14.30 -12.07 -14.38
C PRO A 83 -13.89 -10.97 -13.40
N LYS A 84 -14.31 -11.10 -12.13
CA LYS A 84 -13.96 -10.14 -11.08
C LYS A 84 -12.49 -10.24 -10.67
N ALA A 85 -11.92 -11.45 -10.61
CA ALA A 85 -10.50 -11.64 -10.35
C ALA A 85 -9.63 -11.11 -11.50
N GLN A 86 -10.09 -11.28 -12.76
CA GLN A 86 -9.37 -10.78 -13.93
C GLN A 86 -9.22 -9.25 -13.89
N VAL A 87 -10.27 -8.50 -13.56
CA VAL A 87 -10.19 -7.03 -13.43
C VAL A 87 -9.11 -6.59 -12.43
N PHE A 88 -8.96 -7.31 -11.31
CA PHE A 88 -7.91 -7.01 -10.33
C PHE A 88 -6.53 -7.45 -10.79
N LEU A 89 -6.45 -8.56 -11.55
CA LEU A 89 -5.19 -9.02 -12.13
C LEU A 89 -4.67 -8.02 -13.17
N ASP A 90 -5.52 -7.58 -14.10
CA ASP A 90 -5.19 -6.57 -15.11
C ASP A 90 -4.67 -5.28 -14.45
N PHE A 91 -5.31 -4.85 -13.35
CA PHE A 91 -4.85 -3.71 -12.56
C PHE A 91 -3.43 -3.90 -11.99
N LEU A 92 -3.09 -5.10 -11.51
CA LEU A 92 -1.78 -5.44 -10.94
C LEU A 92 -0.72 -5.80 -11.99
N GLU A 93 -1.09 -5.94 -13.26
CA GLU A 93 -0.17 -6.15 -14.39
C GLU A 93 0.25 -4.84 -15.06
N GLU A 94 -0.58 -3.81 -14.96
CA GLU A 94 -0.27 -2.47 -15.46
C GLU A 94 0.80 -1.78 -14.60
N GLU A 95 1.97 -1.52 -15.20
CA GLU A 95 3.15 -0.95 -14.52
C GLU A 95 2.84 0.41 -13.88
N SER A 96 2.08 1.26 -14.57
CA SER A 96 1.70 2.58 -14.06
C SER A 96 0.86 2.52 -12.78
N ASN A 97 0.05 1.46 -12.61
CA ASN A 97 -0.69 1.22 -11.37
C ASN A 97 0.23 0.75 -10.24
N LEU A 98 1.23 -0.09 -10.56
CA LEU A 98 2.22 -0.54 -9.59
C LEU A 98 3.11 0.59 -9.10
N ASP A 99 3.53 1.50 -9.98
CA ASP A 99 4.24 2.74 -9.60
C ASP A 99 3.41 3.56 -8.63
N THR A 100 2.12 3.75 -8.96
CA THR A 100 1.19 4.52 -8.15
C THR A 100 1.01 3.86 -6.78
N LEU A 101 0.92 2.54 -6.73
CA LEU A 101 0.83 1.78 -5.50
C LEU A 101 2.12 1.88 -4.66
N ALA A 102 3.29 1.75 -5.27
CA ALA A 102 4.58 1.91 -4.60
C ALA A 102 4.67 3.29 -3.93
N PHE A 103 4.37 4.34 -4.71
CA PHE A 103 4.33 5.71 -4.22
C PHE A 103 3.38 5.86 -3.03
N LEU A 104 2.17 5.29 -3.10
CA LEU A 104 1.19 5.32 -2.00
C LEU A 104 1.71 4.58 -0.76
N VAL A 105 2.39 3.44 -0.92
CA VAL A 105 3.01 2.69 0.18
C VAL A 105 4.07 3.56 0.87
N ASP A 106 4.95 4.21 0.11
CA ASP A 106 6.04 5.01 0.66
C ASP A 106 5.55 6.26 1.40
N ILE A 107 4.66 7.05 0.78
CA ILE A 107 4.14 8.26 1.43
C ILE A 107 3.33 7.92 2.68
N THR A 108 2.53 6.85 2.64
CA THR A 108 1.75 6.42 3.81
C THR A 108 2.63 5.83 4.91
N GLY A 109 3.73 5.16 4.54
CA GLY A 109 4.77 4.71 5.47
C GLY A 109 5.41 5.89 6.21
N HIS A 110 5.86 6.91 5.49
CA HIS A 110 6.44 8.12 6.10
C HIS A 110 5.46 8.88 6.99
N LEU A 111 4.18 8.96 6.59
CA LEU A 111 3.13 9.55 7.42
C LEU A 111 2.92 8.74 8.71
N ASN A 112 2.88 7.40 8.60
CA ASN A 112 2.72 6.52 9.75
C ASN A 112 3.91 6.66 10.72
N ASP A 113 5.15 6.74 10.22
CA ASP A 113 6.35 6.98 11.04
C ASP A 113 6.27 8.31 11.79
N LEU A 114 5.92 9.39 11.07
CA LEU A 114 5.73 10.71 11.68
C LEU A 114 4.69 10.62 12.80
N ASN A 115 3.53 10.03 12.53
CA ASN A 115 2.48 9.97 13.53
C ASN A 115 2.83 9.09 14.73
N LEU A 116 3.52 7.95 14.53
CA LEU A 116 4.03 7.16 15.65
C LEU A 116 5.00 7.98 16.50
N LYS A 117 5.85 8.79 15.85
CA LYS A 117 6.75 9.70 16.56
C LYS A 117 5.98 10.77 17.34
N LEU A 118 4.95 11.37 16.76
CA LEU A 118 4.13 12.40 17.41
C LEU A 118 3.26 11.86 18.55
N GLN A 119 2.75 10.63 18.44
CA GLN A 119 1.94 9.97 19.47
C GLN A 119 2.78 9.31 20.57
N GLY A 120 4.09 9.22 20.39
CA GLY A 120 5.02 8.67 21.37
C GLY A 120 4.95 9.42 22.70
N LYS A 121 5.04 8.69 23.81
CA LYS A 121 5.23 9.29 25.14
C LYS A 121 6.65 9.84 25.26
N ASP A 122 6.85 10.78 26.19
CA ASP A 122 8.16 11.33 26.55
C ASP A 122 8.87 12.15 25.45
N ASN A 123 8.15 12.62 24.43
CA ASN A 123 8.70 13.57 23.46
C ASN A 123 8.71 15.00 24.04
N SER A 124 9.85 15.69 23.91
CA SER A 124 9.90 17.13 24.14
C SER A 124 9.27 17.89 22.96
N VAL A 125 8.91 19.16 23.18
CA VAL A 125 8.45 20.05 22.08
C VAL A 125 9.52 20.12 20.98
N CYS A 126 10.80 20.14 21.34
CA CYS A 126 11.90 20.14 20.39
C CYS A 126 11.92 18.87 19.53
N ASP A 127 11.65 17.70 20.11
CA ASP A 127 11.60 16.42 19.37
C ASP A 127 10.46 16.40 18.36
N LEU A 128 9.29 16.90 18.76
CA LEU A 128 8.11 16.98 17.88
C LEU A 128 8.37 17.94 16.70
N VAL A 129 8.96 19.11 16.97
CA VAL A 129 9.33 20.07 15.91
C VAL A 129 10.37 19.46 14.96
N ALA A 130 11.39 18.79 15.49
CA ALA A 130 12.40 18.12 14.68
C ALA A 130 11.79 17.00 13.79
N ALA A 131 10.84 16.23 14.33
CA ALA A 131 10.14 15.19 13.57
C ALA A 131 9.33 15.78 12.39
N VAL A 132 8.58 16.87 12.63
CA VAL A 132 7.84 17.56 11.56
C VAL A 132 8.78 18.14 10.51
N GLN A 133 9.87 18.79 10.92
CA GLN A 133 10.87 19.33 9.99
C GLN A 133 11.56 18.25 9.17
N SER A 134 11.89 17.11 9.79
CA SER A 134 12.45 15.95 9.08
C SER A 134 11.47 15.41 8.04
N PHE A 135 10.18 15.29 8.39
CA PHE A 135 9.15 14.88 7.45
C PHE A 135 8.98 15.86 6.28
N GLN A 136 9.00 17.17 6.53
CA GLN A 136 8.98 18.18 5.47
C GLN A 136 10.15 18.03 4.49
N LYS A 137 11.36 17.75 4.98
CA LYS A 137 12.52 17.46 4.12
C LYS A 137 12.32 16.20 3.28
N LYS A 138 11.77 15.14 3.87
CA LYS A 138 11.42 13.91 3.12
C LYS A 138 10.41 14.19 2.01
N LEU A 139 9.41 15.03 2.25
CA LEU A 139 8.45 15.43 1.21
C LEU A 139 9.09 16.19 0.05
N VAL A 140 10.09 17.04 0.35
CA VAL A 140 10.85 17.74 -0.70
C VAL A 140 11.63 16.75 -1.55
N ILE A 141 12.33 15.79 -0.93
CA ILE A 141 13.06 14.74 -1.65
C ILE A 141 12.10 13.90 -2.50
N LEU A 142 10.99 13.44 -1.91
CA LEU A 142 9.97 12.66 -2.63
C LEU A 142 9.42 13.42 -3.84
N LYS A 143 9.20 14.73 -3.70
CA LYS A 143 8.76 15.58 -4.81
C LYS A 143 9.83 15.66 -5.90
N MET A 144 11.10 15.83 -5.53
CA MET A 144 12.20 15.87 -6.49
C MET A 144 12.35 14.54 -7.24
N ASP A 145 12.24 13.41 -6.54
CA ASP A 145 12.31 12.08 -7.15
C ASP A 145 11.16 11.81 -8.11
N LEU A 146 9.97 12.36 -7.84
CA LEU A 146 8.84 12.31 -8.78
C LEU A 146 9.06 13.19 -10.02
N GLU A 147 9.89 14.23 -9.91
CA GLU A 147 10.26 15.13 -11.01
C GLU A 147 11.48 14.59 -11.79
N GLU A 148 12.30 13.72 -11.20
CA GLU A 148 13.52 13.11 -11.75
C GLU A 148 13.46 11.57 -11.75
N ASP A 149 13.01 10.93 -12.85
CA ASP A 149 13.13 9.49 -13.22
C ASP A 149 13.14 8.40 -12.09
N CYS A 150 12.56 8.67 -10.92
CA CYS A 150 12.42 7.77 -9.77
C CYS A 150 13.71 7.10 -9.27
N ALA A 151 14.89 7.73 -9.39
CA ALA A 151 16.19 7.08 -9.15
C ALA A 151 16.46 6.63 -7.69
N HIS A 152 15.69 7.09 -6.71
CA HIS A 152 15.98 6.87 -5.28
C HIS A 152 14.95 5.98 -4.54
N PHE A 153 14.00 5.36 -5.24
CA PHE A 153 13.09 4.41 -4.60
C PHE A 153 13.71 3.01 -4.50
N PRO A 154 13.72 2.38 -3.30
CA PRO A 154 14.10 0.98 -3.18
C PRO A 154 13.02 0.09 -3.83
N HIS A 155 13.45 -0.75 -4.78
CA HIS A 155 12.61 -1.77 -5.45
C HIS A 155 12.07 -2.84 -4.48
#